data_AF-A0A2A5EA90-F1
#
_entry.id   AF-A0A2A5EA90-F1
#
_cell.length_a   1.000
_cell.length_b   1.000
_cell.length_c   1.000
_cell.angle_alpha   90.00
_cell.angle_beta   90.00
_cell.angle_gamma   90.00
#
_symmetry.space_group_name_H-M   'P 1'
#
loop_
_entity.id
_entity.type
_entity.pdbx_description
1 polymer ?
#
loop_
_entity_poly.entity_id
_entity_poly.type
_entity_poly.pdbx_seq_one_letter_code
_entity_poly.pdbx_strand_id
1 'polypeptide(L)'
;MKIRTKKDVEKLDHRIKDELGIDVQKYRNEKTIENFAELLIFPKYVFNWVIRPILISIVIFICGFFIFDLVHIEYLIYGIVGLILFLTTGVFTGLLFLVQKMKSDILSILNYSLDIMKSAATDINHIKNQVNKENQKEVLGLLFKGVIHIVIIPMVSKIISDQVLFVGGIVNRIIKKILTLVSDKINFDEERLIQELYKSEVQLDAPKNHSNSIPSATTGLEKIMDFTFGVVQFPLKAGLGIILLFLALFLYLIN
;
A
#
# COMPACT_ATOMS: atom_id res chain seq x y z
N MET A 1 20.62 -8.43 -0.40
CA MET A 1 19.91 -9.72 -0.61
C MET A 1 18.48 -9.45 -1.08
N LYS A 2 18.02 -10.11 -2.16
CA LYS A 2 16.63 -10.11 -2.65
C LYS A 2 15.93 -11.35 -2.09
N ILE A 3 14.75 -11.21 -1.49
CA ILE A 3 14.08 -12.31 -0.77
C ILE A 3 12.87 -12.75 -1.57
N ARG A 4 12.86 -14.01 -2.02
CA ARG A 4 11.80 -14.52 -2.91
C ARG A 4 11.19 -15.84 -2.43
N THR A 5 11.96 -16.67 -1.71
CA THR A 5 11.58 -18.03 -1.32
C THR A 5 11.52 -18.18 0.20
N LYS A 6 10.88 -19.26 0.69
CA LYS A 6 10.87 -19.59 2.14
C LYS A 6 12.29 -19.80 2.69
N LYS A 7 13.17 -20.45 1.91
CA LYS A 7 14.58 -20.64 2.26
C LYS A 7 15.35 -19.32 2.42
N ASP A 8 15.02 -18.31 1.61
CA ASP A 8 15.61 -16.98 1.76
C ASP A 8 15.18 -16.30 3.06
N VAL A 9 13.95 -16.54 3.50
CA VAL A 9 13.41 -16.03 4.78
C VAL A 9 14.08 -16.73 5.96
N GLU A 10 14.23 -18.06 5.90
CA GLU A 10 14.96 -18.84 6.92
C GLU A 10 16.43 -18.39 7.02
N LYS A 11 17.10 -18.20 5.88
CA LYS A 11 18.47 -17.67 5.85
C LYS A 11 18.56 -16.26 6.43
N LEU A 12 17.56 -15.42 6.20
CA LEU A 12 17.50 -14.09 6.82
C LEU A 12 17.31 -14.18 8.33
N ASP A 13 16.40 -15.05 8.80
CA ASP A 13 16.13 -15.25 10.24
C ASP A 13 17.39 -15.72 10.97
N HIS A 14 18.11 -16.70 10.41
CA HIS A 14 19.41 -17.13 10.93
C HIS A 14 20.43 -15.99 10.94
N ARG A 15 20.57 -15.27 9.83
CA ARG A 15 21.52 -14.14 9.75
C ARG A 15 21.23 -13.07 10.80
N ILE A 16 19.96 -12.74 11.06
CA ILE A 16 19.59 -11.75 12.08
C ILE A 16 19.88 -12.27 13.48
N LYS A 17 19.59 -13.54 13.77
CA LYS A 17 19.91 -14.15 15.07
C LYS A 17 21.42 -14.22 15.32
N ASP A 18 22.20 -14.57 14.30
CA ASP A 18 23.65 -14.73 14.41
C ASP A 18 24.38 -13.38 14.44
N GLU A 19 24.01 -12.42 13.59
CA GLU A 19 24.69 -11.12 13.47
C GLU A 19 24.20 -10.08 14.48
N LEU A 20 22.91 -10.10 14.85
CA LEU A 20 22.29 -9.07 15.69
C LEU A 20 21.82 -9.58 17.06
N GLY A 21 21.85 -10.90 17.29
CA GLY A 21 21.49 -11.50 18.59
C GLY A 21 20.01 -11.34 18.98
N ILE A 22 19.12 -10.99 18.04
CA ILE A 22 17.71 -10.79 18.30
C ILE A 22 16.80 -11.75 17.54
N ASP A 23 15.66 -12.08 18.14
CA ASP A 23 14.58 -12.81 17.49
C ASP A 23 13.47 -11.85 17.05
N VAL A 24 13.40 -11.59 15.74
CA VAL A 24 12.40 -10.68 15.15
C VAL A 24 10.98 -11.28 15.24
N GLN A 25 10.85 -12.59 15.41
CA GLN A 25 9.54 -13.25 15.52
C GLN A 25 8.80 -12.82 16.80
N LYS A 26 9.52 -12.41 17.84
CA LYS A 26 8.96 -11.90 19.10
C LYS A 26 8.05 -10.68 18.89
N TYR A 27 8.27 -9.90 17.82
CA TYR A 27 7.48 -8.71 17.50
C TYR A 27 6.18 -9.03 16.75
N ARG A 28 5.90 -10.31 16.47
CA ARG A 28 4.63 -10.75 15.92
C ARG A 28 3.55 -10.76 16.99
N ASN A 29 2.82 -9.64 17.13
CA ASN A 29 1.70 -9.54 18.04
C ASN A 29 0.38 -9.89 17.35
N GLU A 30 -0.34 -10.90 17.86
CA GLU A 30 -1.66 -11.32 17.35
C GLU A 30 -2.73 -10.23 17.44
N LYS A 31 -2.66 -9.34 18.43
CA LYS A 31 -3.61 -8.24 18.60
C LYS A 31 -3.46 -7.17 17.51
N THR A 32 -2.25 -6.97 16.98
CA THR A 32 -2.05 -6.07 15.82
C THR A 32 -2.60 -6.68 14.52
N ILE A 33 -2.72 -8.02 14.46
CA ILE A 33 -3.29 -8.74 13.32
C ILE A 33 -4.77 -8.37 13.17
N GLU A 34 -5.50 -8.22 14.26
CA GLU A 34 -6.91 -7.81 14.26
C GLU A 34 -7.08 -6.38 13.72
N ASN A 35 -6.23 -5.44 14.14
CA ASN A 35 -6.27 -4.07 13.64
C ASN A 35 -5.98 -4.00 12.12
N PHE A 36 -5.06 -4.81 11.62
CA PHE A 36 -4.82 -4.94 10.18
C PHE A 36 -5.96 -5.62 9.45
N ALA A 37 -6.66 -6.56 10.10
CA ALA A 37 -7.83 -7.21 9.53
C ALA A 37 -8.99 -6.24 9.33
N GLU A 38 -9.22 -5.33 10.27
CA GLU A 38 -10.21 -4.25 10.12
C GLU A 38 -9.86 -3.29 8.98
N LEU A 39 -8.57 -2.98 8.79
CA LEU A 39 -8.09 -2.15 7.68
C LEU A 39 -8.25 -2.86 6.31
N LEU A 40 -8.25 -4.19 6.28
CA LEU A 40 -8.23 -5.04 5.08
C LEU A 40 -9.54 -5.83 4.84
N ILE A 41 -10.70 -5.37 5.34
CA ILE A 41 -12.01 -5.99 5.03
C ILE A 41 -12.36 -5.77 3.54
N PHE A 42 -11.69 -6.53 2.68
CA PHE A 42 -11.54 -6.30 1.25
C PHE A 42 -12.86 -6.35 0.46
N PRO A 43 -13.83 -7.25 0.75
CA PRO A 43 -15.07 -7.30 -0.03
C PRO A 43 -15.94 -6.06 0.14
N LYS A 44 -16.16 -5.62 1.39
CA LYS A 44 -16.92 -4.40 1.71
C LYS A 44 -16.17 -3.15 1.22
N TYR A 45 -14.84 -3.19 1.32
CA TYR A 45 -13.95 -2.14 0.87
C TYR A 45 -14.00 -1.95 -0.65
N VAL A 46 -13.82 -3.01 -1.45
CA VAL A 46 -13.90 -2.96 -2.91
C VAL A 46 -15.28 -2.47 -3.36
N PHE A 47 -16.35 -2.98 -2.73
CA PHE A 47 -17.70 -2.58 -3.06
C PHE A 47 -17.91 -1.07 -2.83
N ASN A 48 -17.53 -0.56 -1.66
CA ASN A 48 -17.78 0.84 -1.31
C ASN A 48 -16.95 1.84 -2.15
N TRP A 49 -15.74 1.47 -2.57
CA TRP A 49 -14.88 2.34 -3.38
C TRP A 49 -15.21 2.30 -4.88
N VAL A 50 -15.64 1.15 -5.40
CA VAL A 50 -15.97 1.00 -6.82
C VAL A 50 -17.41 1.43 -7.14
N ILE A 51 -18.35 1.23 -6.21
CA ILE A 51 -19.77 1.54 -6.46
C ILE A 51 -20.04 3.04 -6.61
N ARG A 52 -19.34 3.89 -5.85
CA ARG A 52 -19.62 5.34 -5.84
C ARG A 52 -19.36 5.98 -7.21
N PRO A 53 -18.22 5.77 -7.88
CA PRO A 53 -18.02 6.32 -9.22
C PRO A 53 -18.99 5.77 -10.26
N ILE A 54 -19.39 4.50 -10.16
CA ILE A 54 -20.39 3.90 -11.06
C ILE A 54 -21.73 4.62 -10.90
N LEU A 55 -22.20 4.84 -9.67
CA LEU A 55 -23.43 5.57 -9.41
C LEU A 55 -23.37 7.02 -9.92
N ILE A 56 -22.23 7.70 -9.70
CA ILE A 56 -22.00 9.05 -10.23
C ILE A 56 -22.09 9.04 -11.77
N SER A 57 -21.46 8.07 -12.44
CA SER A 57 -21.54 7.92 -13.89
C SER A 57 -22.96 7.68 -14.40
N ILE A 58 -23.78 6.89 -13.68
CA ILE A 58 -25.19 6.69 -14.02
C ILE A 58 -25.98 7.99 -13.89
N VAL A 59 -25.77 8.75 -12.81
CA VAL A 59 -26.44 10.04 -12.60
C VAL A 59 -26.07 11.03 -13.72
N ILE A 60 -24.77 11.14 -14.07
CA ILE A 60 -24.32 12.01 -15.16
C ILE A 60 -24.92 11.57 -16.50
N PHE A 61 -24.99 10.27 -16.76
CA PHE A 61 -25.64 9.72 -17.95
C PHE A 61 -27.13 10.10 -18.04
N ILE A 62 -27.87 9.96 -16.94
CA ILE A 62 -29.28 10.36 -16.89
C ILE A 62 -29.43 11.87 -17.11
N CYS A 63 -28.59 12.70 -16.48
CA CYS A 63 -28.58 14.14 -16.69
C CYS A 63 -28.33 14.52 -18.15
N GLY A 64 -27.52 13.74 -18.88
CA GLY A 64 -27.23 14.00 -20.29
C GLY A 64 -28.47 14.01 -21.18
N PHE A 65 -29.50 13.21 -20.91
CA PHE A 65 -30.76 13.25 -21.65
C PHE A 65 -31.50 14.59 -21.57
N PHE A 66 -31.23 15.40 -20.54
CA PHE A 66 -31.84 16.72 -20.36
C PHE A 66 -30.96 17.86 -20.91
N ILE A 67 -29.68 17.59 -21.17
CA ILE A 67 -28.70 18.59 -21.61
C ILE A 67 -28.55 18.58 -23.13
N PHE A 68 -28.55 17.39 -23.74
CA PHE A 68 -28.39 17.22 -25.19
C PHE A 68 -29.75 17.30 -25.88
N ASP A 69 -29.83 18.06 -26.99
CA ASP A 69 -31.04 18.19 -27.80
C ASP A 69 -31.17 17.01 -28.78
N LEU A 70 -31.41 15.82 -28.21
CA LEU A 70 -31.45 14.56 -28.95
C LEU A 70 -32.70 14.46 -29.84
N VAL A 71 -32.54 13.95 -31.06
CA VAL A 71 -33.62 13.78 -32.04
C VAL A 71 -33.83 12.30 -32.39
N HIS A 72 -35.05 11.79 -32.22
CA HIS A 72 -35.51 10.44 -32.63
C HIS A 72 -34.52 9.29 -32.36
N ILE A 73 -33.71 8.91 -33.36
CA ILE A 73 -32.76 7.80 -33.32
C ILE A 73 -31.60 8.05 -32.35
N GLU A 74 -31.26 9.32 -32.11
CA GLU A 74 -30.18 9.72 -31.21
C GLU A 74 -30.48 9.33 -29.76
N TYR A 75 -31.75 9.33 -29.33
CA TYR A 75 -32.14 8.81 -28.01
C TYR A 75 -31.76 7.34 -27.83
N LEU A 76 -31.98 6.52 -28.87
CA LEU A 76 -31.65 5.10 -28.84
C LEU A 76 -30.14 4.89 -28.79
N ILE A 77 -29.41 5.62 -29.64
CA ILE A 77 -27.94 5.53 -29.73
C ILE A 77 -27.31 6.00 -28.42
N TYR A 78 -27.71 7.17 -27.91
CA TYR A 78 -27.29 7.69 -26.61
C TYR A 78 -27.62 6.72 -25.48
N GLY A 79 -28.85 6.19 -25.48
CA GLY A 79 -29.32 5.24 -24.48
C GLY A 79 -28.46 3.99 -24.36
N ILE A 80 -28.06 3.39 -25.48
CA ILE A 80 -27.29 2.13 -25.47
C ILE A 80 -25.79 2.40 -25.37
N VAL A 81 -25.24 3.17 -26.32
CA VAL A 81 -23.80 3.38 -26.44
C VAL A 81 -23.30 4.30 -25.33
N GLY A 82 -24.06 5.36 -25.02
CA GLY A 82 -23.74 6.26 -23.91
C GLY A 82 -23.72 5.53 -22.57
N LEU A 83 -24.71 4.69 -22.28
CA LEU A 83 -24.74 3.92 -21.03
C LEU A 83 -23.50 3.04 -20.89
N ILE A 84 -23.10 2.31 -21.94
CA ILE A 84 -21.90 1.46 -21.92
C ILE A 84 -20.66 2.31 -21.65
N LEU A 85 -20.48 3.44 -22.33
CA LEU A 85 -19.32 4.32 -22.16
C LEU A 85 -19.26 4.95 -20.76
N PHE A 86 -20.40 5.46 -20.25
CA PHE A 86 -20.47 6.02 -18.90
C PHE A 86 -20.22 4.97 -17.81
N LEU A 87 -20.84 3.79 -17.92
CA LEU A 87 -20.60 2.70 -16.97
C LEU A 87 -19.14 2.25 -16.98
N THR A 88 -18.56 2.08 -18.17
CA THR A 88 -17.14 1.68 -18.29
C THR A 88 -16.23 2.76 -17.68
N THR A 89 -16.52 4.04 -17.91
CA THR A 89 -15.80 5.16 -17.28
C THR A 89 -15.89 5.12 -15.76
N GLY A 90 -17.09 4.85 -15.22
CA GLY A 90 -17.34 4.71 -13.78
C GLY A 90 -16.56 3.56 -13.18
N VAL A 91 -16.54 2.39 -13.84
CA VAL A 91 -15.77 1.22 -13.41
C VAL A 91 -14.27 1.53 -13.38
N PHE A 92 -13.70 2.11 -14.44
CA PHE A 92 -12.28 2.46 -14.49
C PHE A 92 -11.90 3.47 -13.40
N THR A 93 -12.75 4.48 -13.19
CA THR A 93 -12.56 5.47 -12.12
C THR A 93 -12.62 4.83 -10.73
N GLY A 94 -13.58 3.93 -10.51
CA GLY A 94 -13.70 3.13 -9.29
C GLY A 94 -12.46 2.28 -9.01
N LEU A 95 -11.92 1.61 -10.03
CA LEU A 95 -10.68 0.84 -9.91
C LEU A 95 -9.48 1.72 -9.60
N LEU A 96 -9.38 2.92 -10.18
CA LEU A 96 -8.30 3.88 -9.85
C LEU A 96 -8.36 4.31 -8.38
N PHE A 97 -9.54 4.67 -7.87
CA PHE A 97 -9.72 5.02 -6.47
C PHE A 97 -9.41 3.84 -5.54
N LEU A 98 -9.81 2.63 -5.93
CA LEU A 98 -9.48 1.43 -5.18
C LEU A 98 -7.95 1.27 -5.04
N VAL A 99 -7.21 1.40 -6.14
CA VAL A 99 -5.75 1.29 -6.12
C VAL A 99 -5.11 2.41 -5.29
N GLN A 100 -5.64 3.63 -5.35
CA GLN A 100 -5.17 4.74 -4.50
C GLN A 100 -5.42 4.47 -3.01
N LYS A 101 -6.57 3.90 -2.66
CA LYS A 101 -6.87 3.54 -1.28
C LYS A 101 -5.93 2.43 -0.79
N MET A 102 -5.69 1.40 -1.61
CA MET A 102 -4.71 0.36 -1.31
C MET A 102 -3.30 0.93 -1.08
N LYS A 103 -2.89 1.97 -1.82
CA LYS A 103 -1.61 2.67 -1.59
C LYS A 103 -1.54 3.19 -0.15
N SER A 104 -2.59 3.87 0.31
CA SER A 104 -2.69 4.43 1.66
C SER A 104 -2.61 3.36 2.76
N ASP A 105 -3.28 2.24 2.55
CA ASP A 105 -3.31 1.16 3.55
C ASP A 105 -1.97 0.43 3.63
N ILE A 106 -1.32 0.18 2.48
CA ILE A 106 0.04 -0.37 2.45
C ILE A 106 1.05 0.58 3.08
N LEU A 107 0.93 1.89 2.84
CA LEU A 107 1.78 2.88 3.50
C LEU A 107 1.63 2.83 5.03
N SER A 108 0.40 2.64 5.51
CA SER A 108 0.12 2.48 6.95
C SER A 108 0.77 1.21 7.52
N ILE A 109 0.72 0.09 6.78
CA ILE A 109 1.42 -1.16 7.13
C ILE A 109 2.93 -0.95 7.20
N LEU A 110 3.50 -0.22 6.25
CA LEU A 110 4.94 0.06 6.19
C LEU A 110 5.40 0.98 7.33
N ASN A 111 4.59 1.97 7.69
CA ASN A 111 4.86 2.83 8.85
C ASN A 111 4.88 2.01 10.15
N TYR A 112 3.90 1.13 10.34
CA TYR A 112 3.91 0.20 11.46
C TYR A 112 5.14 -0.73 11.46
N SER A 113 5.59 -1.14 10.27
CA SER A 113 6.81 -1.94 10.12
C SER A 113 8.07 -1.18 10.54
N LEU A 114 8.12 0.13 10.26
CA LEU A 114 9.19 1.00 10.75
C LEU A 114 9.15 1.15 12.27
N ASP A 115 7.96 1.21 12.89
CA ASP A 115 7.84 1.30 14.35
C ASP A 115 8.31 0.02 15.05
N ILE A 116 8.01 -1.16 14.49
CA ILE A 116 8.59 -2.42 14.97
C ILE A 116 10.12 -2.40 14.82
N MET A 117 10.63 -1.98 13.65
CA MET A 117 12.07 -1.90 13.41
C MET A 117 12.75 -0.98 14.42
N LYS A 118 12.16 0.18 14.76
CA LYS A 118 12.68 1.09 15.78
C LYS A 118 12.75 0.42 17.16
N SER A 119 11.69 -0.29 17.54
CA SER A 119 11.66 -1.06 18.79
C SER A 119 12.78 -2.11 18.81
N ALA A 120 12.95 -2.85 17.72
CA ALA A 120 14.00 -3.86 17.59
C ALA A 120 15.42 -3.27 17.60
N ALA A 121 15.63 -2.12 16.95
CA ALA A 121 16.91 -1.42 16.98
C ALA A 121 17.28 -0.93 18.38
N THR A 122 16.29 -0.50 19.16
CA THR A 122 16.48 -0.09 20.57
C THR A 122 16.92 -1.29 21.42
N ASP A 123 16.26 -2.44 21.26
CA ASP A 123 16.64 -3.68 21.95
C ASP A 123 18.06 -4.14 21.59
N ILE A 124 18.48 -3.98 20.32
CA ILE A 124 19.86 -4.31 19.89
C ILE A 124 20.89 -3.40 20.57
N ASN A 125 20.62 -2.10 20.62
CA ASN A 125 21.53 -1.15 21.29
C ASN A 125 21.71 -1.50 22.78
N HIS A 126 20.68 -2.07 23.42
CA HIS A 126 20.78 -2.59 24.79
C HIS A 126 21.57 -3.90 24.92
N ILE A 127 21.71 -4.71 23.86
CA ILE A 127 22.23 -6.08 23.95
C ILE A 127 23.74 -6.20 23.63
N LYS A 128 24.37 -5.21 22.98
CA LYS A 128 25.84 -4.95 22.93
C LYS A 128 26.13 -3.91 21.82
N ASN A 129 27.31 -3.28 21.86
CA ASN A 129 27.88 -2.36 20.85
C ASN A 129 28.10 -2.97 19.43
N GLN A 130 27.20 -3.83 18.94
CA GLN A 130 27.28 -4.40 17.59
C GLN A 130 26.91 -3.38 16.49
N VAL A 131 26.31 -2.26 16.86
CA VAL A 131 25.90 -1.18 15.94
C VAL A 131 26.85 0.01 16.09
N ASN A 132 27.70 0.21 15.09
CA ASN A 132 28.57 1.37 14.93
C ASN A 132 28.07 2.25 13.79
N LYS A 133 28.49 3.53 13.74
CA LYS A 133 28.08 4.46 12.67
C LYS A 133 28.35 3.94 11.25
N GLU A 134 29.38 3.10 11.08
CA GLU A 134 29.75 2.53 9.78
C GLU A 134 28.88 1.34 9.32
N ASN A 135 28.32 0.55 10.25
CA ASN A 135 27.51 -0.63 9.90
C ASN A 135 26.01 -0.41 10.12
N GLN A 136 25.62 0.72 10.72
CA GLN A 136 24.25 1.02 11.12
C GLN A 136 23.26 0.96 9.95
N LYS A 137 23.63 1.48 8.77
CA LYS A 137 22.78 1.39 7.58
C LYS A 137 22.52 -0.05 7.15
N GLU A 138 23.54 -0.91 7.22
CA GLU A 138 23.39 -2.32 6.90
C GLU A 138 22.50 -3.02 7.94
N VAL A 139 22.72 -2.74 9.23
CA VAL A 139 21.94 -3.30 10.33
C VAL A 139 20.46 -2.90 10.23
N LEU A 140 20.15 -1.61 10.06
CA LEU A 140 18.78 -1.13 9.90
C LEU A 140 18.13 -1.68 8.61
N GLY A 141 18.90 -1.77 7.53
CA GLY A 141 18.49 -2.43 6.28
C GLY A 141 18.09 -3.89 6.49
N LEU A 142 18.91 -4.63 7.24
CA LEU A 142 18.71 -6.03 7.57
C LEU A 142 17.49 -6.21 8.47
N LEU A 143 17.35 -5.35 9.49
CA LEU A 143 16.22 -5.35 10.42
C LEU A 143 14.89 -5.06 9.71
N PHE A 144 14.83 -4.03 8.88
CA PHE A 144 13.61 -3.73 8.15
C PHE A 144 13.20 -4.88 7.23
N LYS A 145 14.17 -5.49 6.53
CA LYS A 145 13.92 -6.69 5.74
C LYS A 145 13.41 -7.85 6.61
N GLY A 146 13.98 -8.02 7.80
CA GLY A 146 13.53 -8.99 8.80
C GLY A 146 12.08 -8.77 9.17
N VAL A 147 11.74 -7.57 9.62
CA VAL A 147 10.38 -7.20 10.02
C VAL A 147 9.40 -7.40 8.88
N ILE A 148 9.71 -6.91 7.67
CA ILE A 148 8.79 -7.06 6.52
C ILE A 148 8.59 -8.53 6.15
N HIS A 149 9.67 -9.30 6.00
CA HIS A 149 9.58 -10.66 5.44
C HIS A 149 9.21 -11.75 6.45
N ILE A 150 9.58 -11.58 7.73
CA ILE A 150 9.36 -12.57 8.79
C ILE A 150 8.06 -12.27 9.56
N VAL A 151 7.72 -10.99 9.76
CA VAL A 151 6.55 -10.60 10.56
C VAL A 151 5.41 -10.13 9.68
N ILE A 152 5.61 -9.07 8.90
CA ILE A 152 4.52 -8.33 8.26
C ILE A 152 3.91 -9.09 7.09
N ILE A 153 4.72 -9.60 6.16
CA ILE A 153 4.21 -10.36 5.01
C ILE A 153 3.41 -11.59 5.46
N PRO A 154 3.90 -12.46 6.36
CA PRO A 154 3.11 -13.59 6.86
C PRO A 154 1.83 -13.16 7.58
N MET A 155 1.90 -12.09 8.38
CA MET A 155 0.76 -11.53 9.10
C MET A 155 -0.34 -11.05 8.15
N VAL A 156 0.01 -10.17 7.20
CA VAL A 156 -0.92 -9.63 6.20
C VAL A 156 -1.46 -10.73 5.29
N SER A 157 -0.62 -11.70 4.91
CA SER A 157 -1.05 -12.85 4.09
C SER A 157 -2.12 -13.69 4.79
N LYS A 158 -1.95 -13.94 6.10
CA LYS A 158 -2.91 -14.70 6.92
C LYS A 158 -4.26 -13.97 6.95
N ILE A 159 -4.25 -12.68 7.27
CA ILE A 159 -5.44 -11.83 7.32
C ILE A 159 -6.23 -11.88 6.01
N ILE A 160 -5.55 -11.67 4.88
CA ILE A 160 -6.21 -11.65 3.56
C ILE A 160 -6.79 -13.03 3.23
N SER A 161 -6.09 -14.11 3.58
CA SER A 161 -6.57 -15.47 3.35
C SER A 161 -7.79 -15.80 4.20
N ASP A 162 -7.85 -15.31 5.44
CA ASP A 162 -8.92 -15.61 6.38
C ASP A 162 -10.18 -14.76 6.12
N GLN A 163 -10.02 -13.54 5.59
CA GLN A 163 -11.13 -12.56 5.42
C GLN A 163 -11.76 -12.56 4.01
N VAL A 164 -11.07 -13.05 2.97
CA VAL A 164 -11.48 -12.84 1.57
C VAL A 164 -11.68 -14.16 0.83
N LEU A 165 -12.87 -14.75 0.96
CA LEU A 165 -13.33 -15.87 0.12
C LEU A 165 -13.26 -15.49 -1.37
N PHE A 166 -12.76 -16.39 -2.21
CA PHE A 166 -12.58 -16.29 -3.67
C PHE A 166 -11.54 -15.30 -4.21
N VAL A 167 -11.36 -14.11 -3.64
CA VAL A 167 -10.45 -13.07 -4.18
C VAL A 167 -9.13 -12.95 -3.40
N GLY A 168 -9.05 -13.55 -2.20
CA GLY A 168 -7.90 -13.43 -1.30
C GLY A 168 -6.57 -13.86 -1.92
N GLY A 169 -6.55 -14.87 -2.79
CA GLY A 169 -5.33 -15.33 -3.45
C GLY A 169 -4.68 -14.29 -4.36
N ILE A 170 -5.47 -13.56 -5.15
CA ILE A 170 -4.98 -12.53 -6.07
C ILE A 170 -4.46 -11.34 -5.27
N VAL A 171 -5.24 -10.91 -4.28
CA VAL A 171 -4.93 -9.76 -3.42
C VAL A 171 -3.67 -10.02 -2.61
N ASN A 172 -3.55 -11.20 -2.00
CA ASN A 172 -2.36 -11.62 -1.27
C ASN A 172 -1.13 -11.59 -2.18
N ARG A 173 -1.25 -12.07 -3.42
CA ARG A 173 -0.14 -12.03 -4.39
C ARG A 173 0.30 -10.61 -4.72
N ILE A 174 -0.66 -9.69 -4.89
CA ILE A 174 -0.39 -8.27 -5.17
C ILE A 174 0.30 -7.62 -3.97
N ILE A 175 -0.28 -7.75 -2.77
CA ILE A 175 0.24 -7.11 -1.56
C ILE A 175 1.63 -7.66 -1.21
N LYS A 176 1.83 -8.99 -1.25
CA LYS A 176 3.14 -9.61 -1.04
C LYS A 176 4.18 -9.08 -2.01
N LYS A 177 3.83 -8.93 -3.30
CA LYS A 177 4.74 -8.39 -4.32
C LYS A 177 5.09 -6.94 -4.03
N ILE A 178 4.12 -6.11 -3.64
CA ILE A 178 4.36 -4.71 -3.29
C ILE A 178 5.27 -4.62 -2.06
N LEU A 179 4.95 -5.30 -0.96
CA LEU A 179 5.76 -5.28 0.26
C LEU A 179 7.20 -5.77 0.02
N THR A 180 7.36 -6.82 -0.79
CA THR A 180 8.70 -7.30 -1.20
C THR A 180 9.45 -6.24 -2.01
N LEU A 181 8.80 -5.61 -2.99
CA LEU A 181 9.43 -4.57 -3.81
C LEU A 181 9.85 -3.35 -2.99
N VAL A 182 9.01 -2.93 -2.04
CA VAL A 182 9.32 -1.83 -1.13
C VAL A 182 10.50 -2.20 -0.24
N SER A 183 10.47 -3.39 0.37
CA SER A 183 11.55 -3.88 1.22
C SER A 183 12.89 -4.04 0.50
N ASP A 184 12.86 -4.35 -0.79
CA ASP A 184 14.07 -4.46 -1.63
C ASP A 184 14.61 -3.09 -2.09
N LYS A 185 13.74 -2.08 -2.22
CA LYS A 185 14.09 -0.74 -2.72
C LYS A 185 14.41 0.28 -1.64
N ILE A 186 14.03 0.02 -0.38
CA ILE A 186 14.33 0.94 0.70
C ILE A 186 15.85 1.04 0.88
N ASN A 187 16.33 2.27 0.89
CA ASN A 187 17.73 2.59 1.17
C ASN A 187 17.69 3.58 2.33
N PHE A 188 18.17 3.14 3.50
CA PHE A 188 18.15 3.99 4.68
C PHE A 188 19.24 5.04 4.54
N ASP A 189 18.82 6.30 4.50
CA ASP A 189 19.74 7.44 4.49
C ASP A 189 20.18 7.72 5.92
N GLU A 190 21.49 7.69 6.12
CA GLU A 190 22.16 7.47 7.41
C GLU A 190 21.99 8.66 8.36
N GLU A 191 22.06 9.89 7.84
CA GLU A 191 22.13 11.10 8.65
C GLU A 191 20.84 11.45 9.40
N ARG A 192 19.67 11.05 8.88
CA ARG A 192 18.35 11.46 9.42
C ARG A 192 17.76 10.46 10.40
N LEU A 193 17.99 9.15 10.19
CA LEU A 193 17.53 8.11 11.12
C LEU A 193 18.33 8.11 12.43
N ILE A 194 19.60 8.48 12.38
CA ILE A 194 20.46 8.63 13.57
C ILE A 194 19.92 9.74 14.48
N GLN A 195 19.54 10.89 13.93
CA GLN A 195 18.97 11.98 14.73
C GLN A 195 17.64 11.60 15.37
N GLU A 196 16.81 10.79 14.71
CA GLU A 196 15.52 10.34 15.24
C GLU A 196 15.68 9.26 16.33
N LEU A 197 16.59 8.31 16.16
CA LEU A 197 16.88 7.24 17.13
C LEU A 197 17.55 7.77 18.41
N TYR A 198 18.49 8.72 18.29
CA TYR A 198 19.12 9.36 19.46
C TYR A 198 18.18 10.34 20.16
N LYS A 199 17.21 10.96 19.46
CA LYS A 199 16.19 11.80 20.11
C LYS A 199 15.25 10.97 21.00
N SER A 200 14.93 9.73 20.62
CA SER A 200 14.09 8.84 21.43
C SER A 200 14.79 8.36 22.71
N GLU A 201 16.11 8.19 22.69
CA GLU A 201 16.88 7.68 23.84
C GLU A 201 17.05 8.74 24.95
N VAL A 202 17.05 10.04 24.60
CA VAL A 202 17.18 11.16 25.55
C VAL A 202 15.86 11.54 26.22
N GLN A 203 14.71 10.98 25.80
CA GLN A 203 13.37 11.30 26.32
C GLN A 203 12.76 10.21 27.23
N LEU A 204 13.58 9.50 28.01
CA LEU A 204 13.10 8.47 28.92
C LEU A 204 12.27 8.99 30.13
N ASP A 205 12.17 10.31 30.36
CA ASP A 205 11.48 10.90 31.53
C ASP A 205 10.30 11.84 31.21
N ALA A 206 9.67 11.76 30.04
CA ALA A 206 8.47 12.58 29.75
C ALA A 206 7.28 11.75 29.21
N PRO A 207 6.11 11.77 29.88
CA PRO A 207 4.94 11.08 29.38
C PRO A 207 4.32 11.85 28.22
N LYS A 208 4.00 11.13 27.14
CA LYS A 208 3.05 11.52 26.08
C LYS A 208 3.40 12.78 25.28
N ASN A 209 4.09 12.58 24.15
CA ASN A 209 3.76 13.17 22.84
C ASN A 209 4.79 12.69 21.78
N HIS A 210 4.71 11.41 21.42
CA HIS A 210 5.38 10.87 20.24
C HIS A 210 4.58 11.25 18.98
N SER A 211 4.88 12.39 18.35
CA SER A 211 4.20 12.74 17.08
C SER A 211 5.02 13.46 16.02
N ASN A 212 6.28 13.87 16.25
CA ASN A 212 6.95 14.80 15.32
C ASN A 212 8.26 14.28 14.67
N SER A 213 8.59 12.99 14.78
CA SER A 213 9.83 12.39 14.25
C SER A 213 9.58 11.23 13.27
N ILE A 214 8.51 11.34 12.48
CA ILE A 214 8.14 10.38 11.42
C ILE A 214 8.06 11.01 10.00
N PRO A 215 8.80 12.07 9.58
CA PRO A 215 8.67 12.57 8.20
C PRO A 215 9.72 12.02 7.21
N SER A 216 10.92 11.62 7.64
CA SER A 216 12.04 11.33 6.71
C SER A 216 11.91 10.01 5.96
N ALA A 217 11.84 8.90 6.71
CA ALA A 217 11.74 7.55 6.17
C ALA A 217 10.37 7.29 5.51
N THR A 218 9.32 7.93 6.04
CA THR A 218 7.98 7.92 5.46
C THR A 218 7.91 8.67 4.15
N THR A 219 8.61 9.80 3.99
CA THR A 219 8.70 10.49 2.69
C THR A 219 9.42 9.62 1.65
N GLY A 220 10.47 8.89 2.06
CA GLY A 220 11.17 7.93 1.19
C GLY A 220 10.27 6.74 0.78
N LEU A 221 9.56 6.17 1.75
CA LEU A 221 8.56 5.13 1.52
C LEU A 221 7.43 5.62 0.61
N GLU A 222 6.95 6.84 0.82
CA GLU A 222 5.88 7.44 0.04
C GLU A 222 6.30 7.59 -1.43
N LYS A 223 7.53 8.06 -1.70
CA LYS A 223 8.08 8.11 -3.07
C LYS A 223 8.16 6.74 -3.74
N ILE A 224 8.62 5.71 -3.02
CA ILE A 224 8.70 4.34 -3.55
C ILE A 224 7.29 3.78 -3.80
N MET A 225 6.35 4.08 -2.92
CA MET A 225 4.95 3.74 -3.04
C MET A 225 4.30 4.43 -4.23
N ASP A 226 4.54 5.73 -4.42
CA ASP A 226 4.08 6.50 -5.59
C ASP A 226 4.60 5.92 -6.89
N PHE A 227 5.88 5.58 -6.94
CA PHE A 227 6.44 4.94 -8.13
C PHE A 227 5.79 3.57 -8.40
N THR A 228 5.70 2.72 -7.37
CA THR A 228 5.17 1.36 -7.50
C THR A 228 3.69 1.36 -7.89
N PHE A 229 2.88 2.19 -7.22
CA PHE A 229 1.46 2.34 -7.53
C PHE A 229 1.24 3.09 -8.84
N GLY A 230 2.12 4.02 -9.20
CA GLY A 230 2.11 4.67 -10.51
C GLY A 230 2.20 3.67 -11.66
N VAL A 231 3.09 2.68 -11.55
CA VAL A 231 3.21 1.58 -12.54
C VAL A 231 1.96 0.72 -12.58
N VAL A 232 1.36 0.40 -11.42
CA VAL A 232 0.12 -0.40 -11.35
C VAL A 232 -1.09 0.37 -11.90
N GLN A 233 -1.17 1.68 -11.65
CA GLN A 233 -2.26 2.54 -12.11
C GLN A 233 -2.14 2.94 -13.59
N PHE A 234 -0.94 2.91 -14.17
CA PHE A 234 -0.71 3.33 -15.56
C PHE A 234 -1.68 2.69 -16.58
N PRO A 235 -1.85 1.35 -16.64
CA PRO A 235 -2.78 0.74 -17.59
C PRO A 235 -4.23 1.17 -17.35
N LEU A 236 -4.63 1.40 -16.09
CA LEU A 236 -5.97 1.91 -15.76
C LEU A 236 -6.15 3.37 -16.21
N LYS A 237 -5.14 4.23 -16.01
CA LYS A 237 -5.16 5.62 -16.47
C LYS A 237 -5.19 5.71 -17.99
N ALA A 238 -4.38 4.90 -18.67
CA ALA A 238 -4.36 4.84 -20.13
C ALA A 238 -5.71 4.35 -20.69
N GLY A 239 -6.27 3.27 -20.13
CA GLY A 239 -7.59 2.78 -20.52
C GLY A 239 -8.69 3.80 -20.27
N LEU A 240 -8.70 4.47 -19.11
CA LEU A 240 -9.64 5.54 -18.81
C LEU A 240 -9.51 6.70 -19.82
N GLY A 241 -8.28 7.10 -20.17
CA GLY A 241 -8.05 8.15 -21.16
C GLY A 241 -8.61 7.81 -22.54
N ILE A 242 -8.44 6.56 -22.98
CA ILE A 242 -9.01 6.06 -24.24
C ILE A 242 -10.55 6.09 -24.20
N ILE A 243 -11.14 5.61 -23.11
CA ILE A 243 -12.61 5.57 -22.95
C ILE A 243 -13.18 7.00 -22.90
N LEU A 244 -12.52 7.92 -22.19
CA LEU A 244 -12.93 9.33 -22.13
C LEU A 244 -12.84 9.99 -23.51
N LEU A 245 -11.82 9.67 -24.31
CA LEU A 245 -11.71 10.16 -25.68
C LEU A 245 -12.86 9.64 -26.55
N PHE A 246 -13.20 8.35 -26.45
CA PHE A 246 -14.37 7.80 -27.13
C PHE A 246 -15.67 8.41 -26.64
N LEU A 247 -15.83 8.63 -25.34
CA LEU A 247 -17.00 9.29 -24.76
C LEU A 247 -17.12 10.73 -25.28
N ALA A 248 -16.05 11.51 -25.29
CA ALA A 248 -16.06 12.88 -25.81
C ALA A 248 -16.41 12.92 -27.30
N LEU A 249 -15.81 12.04 -28.12
CA LEU A 249 -16.10 11.94 -29.54
C LEU A 249 -17.55 11.50 -29.80
N PHE A 250 -18.05 10.57 -29.00
CA PHE A 250 -19.44 10.11 -29.06
C PHE A 250 -20.43 11.24 -28.75
N LEU A 251 -20.19 11.99 -27.67
CA LEU A 251 -21.03 13.13 -27.31
C LEU A 251 -20.99 14.24 -28.36
N TYR A 252 -19.82 14.48 -28.97
CA TYR A 252 -19.66 15.46 -30.05
C TYR A 252 -20.40 15.05 -31.33
N LEU A 253 -20.50 13.75 -31.64
CA LEU A 253 -21.20 13.28 -32.84
C LEU A 253 -22.72 13.29 -32.71
N ILE A 254 -23.23 13.27 -31.48
CA ILE A 254 -24.67 13.21 -31.18
C ILE A 254 -25.28 14.59 -30.92
N ASN A 255 -24.45 15.62 -30.69
CA ASN A 255 -24.88 16.99 -30.45
C ASN A 255 -24.50 17.89 -31.63
#